data_AF-A0A0S7Y2G0-F1
#
_entry.id   AF-A0A0S7Y2G0-F1
#
_cell.length_a   1.000
_cell.length_b   1.000
_cell.length_c   1.000
_cell.angle_alpha   90.00
_cell.angle_beta   90.00
_cell.angle_gamma   90.00
#
_symmetry.space_group_name_H-M   'P 1'
#
loop_
_entity.id
_entity.type
_entity.pdbx_description
1 polymer ?
#
loop_
_entity_poly.entity_id
_entity_poly.type
_entity_poly.pdbx_seq_one_letter_code
_entity_poly.pdbx_strand_id
1 'polypeptide(L)' 'MAKDWQELTRITRGAPVVIERVRIDEKDIVVEGSFELPPLARLTMEDQ' A
#
# COMPACT_ATOMS: atom_id res chain seq x y z
N MET A 1 -11.89 -1.63 -9.71
CA MET A 1 -11.79 -2.03 -8.29
C MET A 1 -10.35 -1.86 -7.89
N ALA A 2 -10.04 -0.88 -7.04
CA ALA A 2 -8.69 -0.73 -6.51
C ALA A 2 -8.36 -2.02 -5.73
N LYS A 3 -7.13 -2.53 -5.83
CA LYS A 3 -6.71 -3.64 -4.96
C LYS A 3 -6.67 -3.09 -3.54
N ASP A 4 -7.61 -3.51 -2.73
CA ASP A 4 -7.70 -3.10 -1.34
C ASP A 4 -6.47 -3.59 -0.56
N TRP A 5 -6.03 -2.76 0.38
CA TRP A 5 -4.86 -3.03 1.23
C TRP A 5 -4.95 -4.38 1.94
N GLN A 6 -6.16 -4.85 2.25
CA GLN A 6 -6.41 -6.15 2.86
C GLN A 6 -5.95 -7.32 1.99
N GLU A 7 -6.11 -7.24 0.68
CA GLU A 7 -5.65 -8.28 -0.24
C GLU A 7 -4.11 -8.32 -0.30
N LEU A 8 -3.48 -7.14 -0.27
CA LEU A 8 -2.03 -7.01 -0.24
C LEU A 8 -1.42 -7.57 1.06
N THR A 9 -2.03 -7.28 2.22
CA THR A 9 -1.63 -7.84 3.51
C THR A 9 -1.82 -9.37 3.54
N ARG A 10 -2.90 -9.89 2.95
CA ARG A 10 -3.14 -11.34 2.85
C ARG A 10 -2.07 -12.04 2.00
N ILE A 11 -1.72 -11.48 0.85
CA ILE A 11 -0.72 -12.05 -0.07
C ILE A 11 0.68 -12.07 0.57
N THR A 12 1.03 -11.00 1.28
CA THR A 12 2.34 -10.81 1.89
C THR A 12 2.51 -11.59 3.20
N ARG A 13 1.42 -12.10 3.79
CA ARG A 13 1.41 -12.86 5.05
C ARG A 13 2.14 -12.13 6.19
N GLY A 14 2.02 -10.81 6.23
CA GLY A 14 2.68 -9.97 7.23
C GLY A 14 4.18 -9.76 7.03
N ALA A 15 4.73 -10.16 5.87
CA ALA A 15 6.09 -9.79 5.50
C ALA A 15 6.22 -8.26 5.35
N PRO A 16 7.41 -7.68 5.62
CA PRO A 16 7.65 -6.27 5.35
C PRO A 16 7.50 -6.00 3.85
N VAL A 17 6.79 -4.92 3.52
CA VAL A 17 6.56 -4.49 2.15
C VAL A 17 7.11 -3.08 1.99
N VAL A 18 7.76 -2.84 0.86
CA VAL A 18 8.20 -1.52 0.41
C VAL A 18 7.43 -1.18 -0.86
N ILE A 19 6.94 0.06 -0.95
CA ILE A 19 6.34 0.57 -2.18
C ILE A 19 7.46 1.22 -2.98
N GLU A 20 7.66 0.78 -4.22
CA GLU A 20 8.72 1.30 -5.09
C GLU A 20 8.20 2.37 -6.08
N ARG A 21 6.87 2.42 -6.29
CA ARG A 21 6.23 3.32 -7.25
C ARG A 21 4.81 3.68 -6.85
N VAL A 22 4.50 4.97 -6.89
CA VAL A 22 3.14 5.51 -6.73
C VAL A 22 2.77 6.37 -7.94
N ARG A 23 1.47 6.45 -8.24
CA ARG A 23 0.94 7.33 -9.29
C ARG A 23 -0.09 8.27 -8.66
N ILE A 24 0.04 9.55 -8.97
CA ILE A 24 -0.99 10.56 -8.69
C ILE A 24 -1.92 10.58 -9.90
N ASP A 25 -3.10 9.98 -9.77
CA ASP A 25 -3.98 9.74 -10.93
C ASP A 25 -4.42 11.04 -11.60
N GLU A 26 -4.74 12.07 -10.81
CA GLU A 26 -5.18 13.37 -11.29
C GLU A 26 -4.12 14.15 -12.08
N LYS A 27 -2.84 13.80 -11.94
CA LYS A 27 -1.72 14.59 -12.48
C LYS A 27 -0.87 13.84 -13.51
N ASP A 28 -1.18 12.57 -13.76
CA ASP A 28 -0.32 11.64 -14.52
C ASP A 28 1.16 11.67 -14.07
N ILE A 29 1.38 11.97 -12.79
CA ILE A 29 2.73 12.00 -12.21
C ILE A 29 3.01 10.64 -11.59
N VAL A 30 4.18 10.11 -11.89
CA VAL A 30 4.73 8.90 -11.27
C VAL A 30 5.85 9.31 -10.33
N VAL A 31 5.81 8.81 -9.11
CA VAL A 31 6.90 8.98 -8.14
C VAL A 31 7.49 7.61 -7.85
N GLU A 32 8.80 7.49 -8.01
CA GLU A 32 9.57 6.27 -7.77
C GLU A 32 10.50 6.46 -6.57
N GLY A 33 10.71 5.39 -5.81
CA GLY A 33 11.53 5.39 -4.60
C GLY A 33 11.00 4.41 -3.56
N SER A 34 11.77 4.16 -2.50
CA SER A 34 11.38 3.24 -1.44
C SER A 34 10.54 3.95 -0.39
N PHE A 35 9.24 3.72 -0.41
CA PHE A 35 8.29 4.25 0.57
C PHE A 35 7.88 3.17 1.55
N GLU A 36 7.83 3.54 2.83
CA GLU A 36 7.16 2.73 3.83
C GLU A 36 5.65 2.74 3.60
N LEU A 37 5.01 1.60 3.86
CA LEU A 37 3.55 1.54 3.84
C LEU A 37 2.95 2.52 4.87
N PRO A 38 1.88 3.25 4.51
CA PRO A 38 1.19 4.13 5.44
C PRO A 38 0.64 3.33 6.64
N PRO A 39 0.51 3.96 7.81
CA PRO A 39 0.15 3.27 9.07
C PRO A 39 -1.21 2.56 9.02
N LEU A 40 -2.10 2.91 8.09
CA LEU A 40 -3.37 2.21 7.83
C LEU A 40 -3.18 0.77 7.34
N ALA A 41 -2.06 0.44 6.68
CA ALA A 41 -1.72 -0.94 6.33
C ALA A 41 -1.16 -1.76 7.52
N ARG A 42 -0.97 -1.11 8.68
CA ARG A 42 -0.53 -1.75 9.93
C ARG A 42 -1.69 -1.98 10.92
N LEU A 43 -2.88 -1.46 10.65
CA LEU A 43 -4.07 -1.70 11.47
C LEU A 43 -4.74 -3.03 11.05
N THR A 44 -4.97 -3.89 12.02
CA THR A 44 -5.75 -5.13 11.89
C THR A 44 -7.23 -4.81 11.67
N MET A 45 -7.97 -5.78 11.10
CA MET A 45 -9.37 -5.72 10.64
C MET A 45 -10.41 -5.05 11.55
N GLU A 46 -10.13 -4.79 12.83
CA GLU A 46 -11.06 -4.18 13.78
C GLU A 46 -11.00 -2.64 13.83
N ASP A 47 -9.95 -2.02 13.26
CA ASP A 47 -9.70 -0.57 13.33
C ASP A 47 -9.72 0.14 11.95
N GLN A 48 -10.21 -0.52 10.89
CA GLN A 48 -10.40 0.07 9.55
C GLN A 48 -11.87 0.40 9.27
#